data_AF-A0A8T5JC12-F1
#
_entry.id   AF-A0A8T5JC12-F1
#
_cell.length_a   1.000
_cell.length_b   1.000
_cell.length_c   1.000
_cell.angle_alpha   90.00
_cell.angle_beta   90.00
_cell.angle_gamma   90.00
#
_symmetry.space_group_name_H-M   'P 1'
#
loop_
_entity.id
_entity.type
_entity.pdbx_description
1 polymer ?
#
loop_
_entity_poly.entity_id
_entity_poly.type
_entity_poly.pdbx_seq_one_letter_code
_entity_poly.pdbx_strand_id
1 'polypeptide(L)' 'MKVSHLKSLGVVLLGTLIVTGVLLKTFGLIDISSDWFWLLAGLGLAIEGLISLKRQKRFDKRYKITKR' A
#
# COMPACT_ATOMS: atom_id res chain seq x y z
N MET A 1 19.24 6.88 6.29
CA MET A 1 17.96 7.55 6.61
C MET A 1 17.25 8.18 5.39
N LYS A 2 17.53 7.76 4.14
CA LYS A 2 16.89 8.32 2.91
C LYS A 2 15.79 7.44 2.31
N VAL A 3 15.73 6.16 2.67
CA VAL A 3 14.83 5.16 2.06
C VAL A 3 13.39 5.23 2.60
N SER A 4 13.14 5.93 3.72
CA SER A 4 11.79 6.04 4.31
C SER A 4 10.88 6.98 3.51
N HIS A 5 11.36 8.15 3.12
CA HIS A 5 10.55 9.17 2.44
C HIS A 5 10.15 8.77 1.03
N LEU A 6 11.02 8.07 0.28
CA LEU A 6 10.68 7.57 -1.06
C LEU A 6 9.56 6.50 -1.01
N LYS A 7 9.57 5.66 0.03
CA LYS A 7 8.55 4.61 0.20
C LYS A 7 7.22 5.20 0.62
N SER A 8 7.19 6.14 1.56
CA SER A 8 5.96 6.84 1.92
C SER A 8 5.37 7.61 0.75
N LEU A 9 6.22 8.22 -0.09
CA LEU A 9 5.77 8.93 -1.29
C LEU A 9 5.11 7.97 -2.30
N GLY A 10 5.65 6.77 -2.46
CA GLY A 10 5.07 5.74 -3.33
C GLY A 10 3.69 5.26 -2.86
N VAL A 11 3.51 5.08 -1.54
CA VAL A 11 2.22 4.72 -0.96
C VAL A 11 1.20 5.83 -1.12
N VAL A 12 1.61 7.08 -0.86
CA VAL A 12 0.76 8.26 -1.06
C VAL A 12 0.35 8.37 -2.54
N LEU A 13 1.29 8.26 -3.47
CA LEU A 13 0.99 8.30 -4.91
C LEU A 13 0.01 7.21 -5.33
N LEU A 14 0.24 5.96 -4.92
CA LEU A 14 -0.66 4.84 -5.20
C LEU A 14 -2.06 5.07 -4.62
N GLY A 15 -2.14 5.55 -3.37
CA GLY A 15 -3.39 5.89 -2.72
C GLY A 15 -4.15 6.98 -3.46
N THR A 16 -3.47 8.07 -3.86
CA THR A 16 -4.10 9.16 -4.63
C THR A 16 -4.58 8.68 -6.00
N LEU A 17 -3.83 7.79 -6.66
CA LEU A 17 -4.18 7.25 -7.98
C LEU A 17 -5.42 6.35 -7.90
N ILE A 18 -5.51 5.52 -6.86
CA ILE A 18 -6.69 4.69 -6.57
C ILE A 18 -7.91 5.59 -6.31
N VAL A 19 -7.79 6.59 -5.42
CA VAL A 19 -8.89 7.50 -5.09
C VAL A 19 -9.38 8.26 -6.32
N THR A 20 -8.46 8.77 -7.14
CA THR A 20 -8.80 9.49 -8.38
C THR A 20 -9.50 8.56 -9.37
N GLY A 21 -9.04 7.31 -9.50
CA GLY A 21 -9.68 6.30 -10.34
C GLY A 21 -11.09 5.94 -9.89
N VAL A 22 -11.34 5.81 -8.57
CA VAL A 22 -12.70 5.62 -8.02
C VAL A 22 -13.58 6.80 -8.40
N LEU A 23 -13.11 8.02 -8.13
CA LEU A 23 -13.90 9.22 -8.38
C LEU A 23 -14.30 9.34 -9.84
N LEU A 24 -13.34 9.20 -10.77
CA LEU A 24 -13.61 9.28 -12.21
C LEU A 24 -14.63 8.23 -12.66
N LYS A 25 -14.58 7.03 -12.09
CA LYS A 25 -15.57 6.00 -12.34
C LYS A 25 -16.95 6.34 -11.74
N THR A 26 -17.00 6.80 -10.49
CA THR A 26 -18.27 7.16 -9.82
C THR A 26 -18.96 8.34 -10.50
N PHE A 27 -18.19 9.27 -11.07
CA PHE A 27 -18.69 10.36 -11.92
C PHE A 27 -19.11 9.89 -13.33
N GLY A 28 -18.96 8.61 -13.67
CA GLY A 28 -19.35 8.05 -14.96
C GLY A 28 -18.44 8.45 -16.12
N LEU A 29 -17.23 8.97 -15.84
CA LEU A 29 -16.28 9.40 -16.85
C LEU A 29 -15.50 8.22 -17.45
N ILE A 30 -15.49 7.08 -16.77
CA ILE A 30 -14.78 5.87 -17.20
C ILE A 30 -15.60 4.64 -16.84
N ASP A 31 -15.84 3.76 -17.81
CA ASP A 31 -16.49 2.48 -17.61
C ASP A 31 -15.44 1.39 -17.34
N ILE A 32 -15.08 1.24 -16.06
CA ILE A 32 -14.18 0.19 -15.58
C ILE A 32 -15.02 -0.77 -14.74
N SER A 33 -14.89 -2.08 -14.94
CA SER A 33 -15.61 -3.04 -14.09
C SER A 33 -15.22 -2.88 -12.61
N SER A 34 -16.21 -2.90 -11.71
CA SER A 34 -15.99 -2.73 -10.25
C SER A 34 -15.13 -3.83 -9.68
N ASP A 35 -15.32 -5.05 -10.17
CA ASP A 35 -14.67 -6.22 -9.63
C ASP A 35 -13.15 -6.17 -9.86
N TRP A 36 -12.73 -5.75 -11.07
CA TRP A 36 -11.31 -5.58 -11.39
C TRP A 36 -10.65 -4.45 -10.61
N PHE A 37 -11.36 -3.34 -10.44
CA PHE A 37 -10.85 -2.19 -9.68
C PHE A 37 -10.61 -2.54 -8.21
N TRP A 38 -11.63 -3.12 -7.55
CA TRP A 38 -11.55 -3.48 -6.15
C TRP A 38 -10.56 -4.62 -5.89
N LEU A 39 -10.43 -5.57 -6.83
CA LEU A 39 -9.42 -6.63 -6.76
C LEU A 39 -8.00 -6.05 -6.77
N LEU A 40 -7.69 -5.11 -7.67
CA LEU A 40 -6.37 -4.45 -7.74
C LEU A 40 -6.08 -3.63 -6.47
N ALA A 41 -7.07 -2.90 -5.96
CA ALA A 41 -6.93 -2.15 -4.71
C ALA A 41 -6.65 -3.06 -3.50
N GLY A 42 -7.39 -4.16 -3.37
CA GLY A 42 -7.19 -5.16 -2.33
C GLY A 42 -5.82 -5.83 -2.42
N LEU A 43 -5.36 -6.14 -3.64
CA LEU A 43 -4.04 -6.74 -3.86
C LEU A 43 -2.90 -5.77 -3.49
N GLY A 44 -3.02 -4.49 -3.82
CA GLY A 44 -2.09 -3.45 -3.40
C GLY A 44 -1.94 -3.35 -1.88
N LEU A 45 -3.08 -3.32 -1.18
CA LEU A 45 -3.11 -3.30 0.30
C LEU A 45 -2.50 -4.57 0.91
N ALA A 46 -2.80 -5.74 0.35
CA ALA A 46 -2.25 -7.01 0.83
C ALA A 46 -0.72 -7.06 0.69
N ILE A 47 -0.17 -6.56 -0.42
CA ILE A 47 1.28 -6.50 -0.65
C ILE A 47 1.94 -5.53 0.33
N GLU A 48 1.37 -4.33 0.51
CA GLU A 48 1.82 -3.34 1.50
C GLU A 48 1.86 -3.96 2.91
N GLY A 49 0.78 -4.63 3.31
CA GLY A 49 0.68 -5.35 4.59
C GLY A 49 1.75 -6.42 4.75
N LEU A 50 1.99 -7.24 3.72
CA LEU A 50 3.03 -8.28 3.74
C LEU A 50 4.45 -7.69 3.85
N ILE A 51 4.73 -6.58 3.16
CA ILE A 51 6.02 -5.88 3.24
C ILE A 51 6.23 -5.34 4.66
N SER A 52 5.20 -4.71 5.24
CA SER A 52 5.22 -4.21 6.61
C SER A 52 5.49 -5.35 7.61
N LEU A 53 4.76 -6.47 7.48
CA LEU A 53 4.92 -7.63 8.35
C LEU A 53 6.33 -8.24 8.27
N LYS A 54 6.88 -8.39 7.06
CA LYS A 54 8.27 -8.87 6.86
C LYS A 54 9.30 -7.91 7.46
N ARG A 55 9.05 -6.61 7.39
CA ARG A 55 9.94 -5.60 7.98
C ARG A 55 9.88 -5.64 9.51
N GLN A 56 8.69 -5.75 10.08
CA GLN A 56 8.48 -5.87 11.51
C GLN A 56 9.11 -7.15 12.07
N LYS A 57 8.91 -8.31 11.43
CA LYS A 57 9.59 -9.56 11.81
C LYS A 57 11.12 -9.46 11.80
N ARG A 58 11.71 -8.76 10.82
CA ARG A 58 13.16 -8.52 10.77
C ARG A 58 13.64 -7.61 11.88
N PHE A 59 12.85 -6.59 12.22
CA PHE A 59 13.14 -5.70 13.35
C PHE A 59 13.07 -6.46 14.67
N ASP A 60 11.98 -7.20 14.91
CA ASP A 60 11.80 -8.00 16.13
C ASP A 60 12.93 -9.01 16.32
N LYS A 61 13.35 -9.72 15.26
CA LYS A 61 14.47 -10.66 15.35
C LYS A 61 15.80 -9.99 15.73
N ARG A 62 16.04 -8.74 15.33
CA ARG A 62 17.30 -8.04 15.61
C ARG A 62 17.31 -7.32 16.95
N TYR A 63 16.18 -6.77 17.40
CA TYR A 63 16.15 -5.83 18.52
C TYR A 63 15.41 -6.35 19.76
N LYS A 64 14.59 -7.40 19.64
CA LYS A 64 13.86 -7.97 20.78
C LYS A 64 14.76 -8.79 21.72
N ILE A 65 15.96 -9.18 21.26
CA ILE A 65 16.93 -10.01 22.02
C ILE A 65 17.87 -9.14 22.89
N THR A 66 17.94 -7.83 22.69
CA THR A 66 18.88 -6.93 23.40
C THR A 66 18.29 -6.36 24.70
N LYS A 67 17.03 -6.65 25.04
CA LYS A 67 16.50 -6.40 26.38
C LYS A 67 16.72 -7.65 27.24
N ARG A 68 17.91 -7.80 27.81
CA ARG A 68 18.14 -8.67 28.95
C ARG A 68 18.92 -7.91 30.00
#